data_AF-A0A951UUU4-F1
#
_entry.id   AF-A0A951UUU4-F1
#
_cell.length_a   1.000
_cell.length_b   1.000
_cell.length_c   1.000
_cell.angle_alpha   90.00
_cell.angle_beta   90.00
_cell.angle_gamma   90.00
#
_symmetry.space_group_name_H-M   'P 1'
#
loop_
_entity.id
_entity.type
_entity.pdbx_description
1 polymer ?
#
loop_
_entity_poly.entity_id
_entity_poly.type
_entity_poly.pdbx_seq_one_letter_code
_entity_poly.pdbx_strand_id
1 'polypeptide(L)'
;MTKTTFVNGTPVNPDFLNSINNPVFDGLDFDGHFAKITNSDLSDTAGQIKPEWTTFRDTLKVQAATGLTVGYQGGSVILADSAIATISPANLSVTNNATNYVYVSEVGTVAVGSLLPVRCTPLAKVITSAGSISSVVDLRPRFQIQPRANTVASFGSGGYEGDLTISSNQSLSGTKYVRNFTLNTGVNLTVSGFLHIIASGTVTIDGSINVAPIVPGGRGFAGSPPATSLILADSGLGPGGGGGHNSSPAPVYSYSFSGAANTGSGGAAGLGIITNSLGSSQFITSKGGAGGGVFIVDAALGIAVTGAINCNSGNAVIGSVLVAESEASIVLPGAGGGSGGLIWLKSLVSITVTAAAVLSAKGGNGANGVRQNFSSGSGGGAGGGGGYVVLQSPNTNTTGATINLTGGTGGTASGTPPGVSASLGGTFGGQSGTATDSNGGNGGSGQLILQSFLPI
;
A
#
# COMPACT_ATOMS: atom_id res chain seq x y z
N MET A 1 45.70 25.35 -32.41
CA MET A 1 46.76 25.77 -33.34
C MET A 1 48.03 25.98 -32.53
N THR A 2 49.19 25.57 -33.02
CA THR A 2 50.46 25.96 -32.40
C THR A 2 50.52 27.47 -32.25
N LYS A 3 51.02 27.95 -31.11
CA LYS A 3 51.10 29.38 -30.81
C LYS A 3 51.79 30.16 -31.92
N THR A 4 51.11 31.16 -32.45
CA THR A 4 51.63 32.00 -33.52
C THR A 4 52.69 32.94 -32.95
N THR A 5 53.91 32.84 -33.49
CA THR A 5 54.97 33.81 -33.21
C THR A 5 54.82 34.98 -34.18
N PHE A 6 54.43 36.15 -33.66
CA PHE A 6 54.26 37.34 -34.48
C PHE A 6 55.61 37.99 -34.80
N VAL A 7 55.83 38.30 -36.08
CA VAL A 7 56.88 39.19 -36.57
C VAL A 7 56.23 40.34 -37.34
N ASN A 8 56.99 41.41 -37.61
CA ASN A 8 56.45 42.54 -38.35
C ASN A 8 55.96 42.08 -39.74
N GLY A 9 54.70 42.39 -40.06
CA GLY A 9 54.03 41.96 -41.29
C GLY A 9 53.34 40.59 -41.23
N THR A 10 53.33 39.87 -40.11
CA THR A 10 52.56 38.62 -39.96
C THR A 10 51.05 38.91 -40.14
N PRO A 11 50.38 38.30 -41.14
CA PRO A 11 48.96 38.50 -41.34
C PRO A 11 48.15 37.82 -40.23
N VAL A 12 47.21 38.56 -39.64
CA VAL A 12 46.28 38.02 -38.66
C VAL A 12 45.09 37.42 -39.40
N ASN A 13 44.82 36.13 -39.18
CA ASN A 13 43.70 35.44 -39.81
C ASN A 13 42.47 35.38 -38.88
N PRO A 14 41.26 35.13 -39.42
CA PRO A 14 40.04 35.02 -38.62
C PRO A 14 40.11 33.94 -37.53
N ASP A 15 40.82 32.83 -37.78
CA ASP A 15 40.92 31.73 -36.82
C ASP A 15 41.71 32.13 -35.57
N PHE A 16 42.81 32.87 -35.73
CA PHE A 16 43.55 33.45 -34.62
C PHE A 16 42.67 34.42 -33.83
N LEU A 17 41.98 35.35 -34.50
CA LEU A 17 41.08 36.31 -33.84
C LEU A 17 39.96 35.62 -33.07
N ASN A 18 39.38 34.56 -33.64
CA ASN A 18 38.36 33.75 -32.98
C ASN A 18 38.93 33.01 -31.76
N SER A 19 40.16 32.50 -31.85
CA SER A 19 40.81 31.79 -30.74
C SER A 19 41.11 32.73 -29.56
N ILE A 20 41.58 33.95 -29.80
CA ILE A 20 41.87 34.91 -28.71
C ILE A 20 40.60 35.50 -28.09
N ASN A 21 39.52 35.64 -28.86
CA ASN A 21 38.24 36.13 -28.36
C ASN A 21 37.48 35.08 -27.54
N ASN A 22 37.85 33.81 -27.64
CA ASN A 22 37.25 32.69 -26.93
C ASN A 22 38.34 31.89 -26.19
N PRO A 23 38.94 32.46 -25.13
CA PRO A 23 40.07 31.85 -24.46
C PRO A 23 39.71 30.50 -23.83
N VAL A 24 40.63 29.53 -23.91
CA VAL A 24 40.52 28.21 -23.28
C VAL A 24 41.60 28.05 -22.21
N PHE A 25 41.23 27.77 -20.97
CA PHE A 25 42.17 27.63 -19.84
C PHE A 25 42.51 26.16 -19.57
N ASP A 26 43.27 25.53 -20.47
CA ASP A 26 43.61 24.09 -20.38
C ASP A 26 45.10 23.81 -20.15
N GLY A 27 45.95 24.84 -20.15
CA GLY A 27 47.39 24.72 -19.94
C GLY A 27 48.19 24.28 -21.17
N LEU A 28 47.58 24.25 -22.36
CA LEU A 28 48.28 23.99 -23.61
C LEU A 28 48.90 25.27 -24.18
N ASP A 29 50.04 25.16 -24.85
CA ASP A 29 50.73 26.30 -25.47
C ASP A 29 50.29 26.51 -26.92
N PHE A 30 49.02 26.90 -27.08
CA PHE A 30 48.32 27.11 -28.35
C PHE A 30 47.70 28.50 -28.41
N ASP A 31 47.43 29.02 -29.62
CA ASP A 31 46.72 30.31 -29.76
C ASP A 31 45.33 30.25 -29.15
N GLY A 32 45.00 31.23 -28.31
CA GLY A 32 43.75 31.24 -27.55
C GLY A 32 43.74 30.34 -26.32
N HIS A 33 44.80 29.57 -26.08
CA HIS A 33 44.93 28.73 -24.89
C HIS A 33 45.80 29.40 -23.82
N PHE A 34 45.37 29.31 -22.58
CA PHE A 34 46.01 29.94 -21.42
C PHE A 34 46.33 28.89 -20.36
N ALA A 35 47.26 29.25 -19.46
CA ALA A 35 47.53 28.46 -18.28
C ALA A 35 46.25 28.21 -17.48
N LYS A 36 46.11 27.02 -16.88
CA LYS A 36 44.97 26.73 -16.00
C LYS A 36 44.95 27.74 -14.86
N ILE A 37 43.76 28.25 -14.56
CA ILE A 37 43.56 29.14 -13.41
C ILE A 37 43.73 28.31 -12.15
N THR A 38 44.70 28.70 -11.33
CA THR A 38 44.98 28.10 -10.02
C THR A 38 44.35 28.93 -8.91
N ASN A 39 44.33 28.38 -7.68
CA ASN A 39 43.79 29.11 -6.53
C ASN A 39 44.60 30.38 -6.17
N SER A 40 45.88 30.47 -6.57
CA SER A 40 46.70 31.67 -6.38
C SER A 40 46.39 32.77 -7.38
N ASP A 41 45.79 32.43 -8.52
CA ASP A 41 45.37 33.41 -9.54
C ASP A 41 44.04 34.09 -9.16
N LEU A 42 43.32 33.52 -8.18
CA LEU A 42 42.04 34.03 -7.70
C LEU A 42 42.22 34.94 -6.49
N SER A 43 41.58 36.11 -6.53
CA SER A 43 41.62 37.10 -5.44
C SER A 43 40.84 36.65 -4.21
N ASP A 44 41.42 36.91 -3.03
CA ASP A 44 40.77 36.76 -1.72
C ASP A 44 39.93 37.99 -1.31
N THR A 45 39.86 39.03 -2.16
CA THR A 45 39.07 40.25 -1.90
C THR A 45 37.57 39.93 -1.91
N ALA A 46 36.81 40.54 -0.98
CA ALA A 46 35.36 40.37 -0.91
C ALA A 46 34.66 40.70 -2.26
N GLY A 47 33.65 39.90 -2.62
CA GLY A 47 32.96 40.00 -3.92
C GLY A 47 33.69 39.34 -5.09
N GLN A 48 34.76 38.57 -4.81
CA GLN A 48 35.45 37.74 -5.79
C GLN A 48 35.04 36.28 -5.63
N ILE A 49 35.29 35.50 -6.68
CA ILE A 49 34.83 34.10 -6.79
C ILE A 49 35.29 33.22 -5.62
N LYS A 50 36.47 33.45 -5.04
CA LYS A 50 37.02 32.60 -3.98
C LYS A 50 36.32 32.82 -2.63
N PRO A 51 36.15 34.06 -2.14
CA PRO A 51 35.27 34.34 -0.99
C PRO A 51 33.81 33.95 -1.21
N GLU A 52 33.26 34.16 -2.41
CA GLU A 52 31.88 33.78 -2.73
C GLU A 52 31.67 32.26 -2.71
N TRP A 53 32.58 31.51 -3.33
CA TRP A 53 32.59 30.06 -3.28
C TRP A 53 32.73 29.53 -1.86
N THR A 54 33.61 30.14 -1.06
CA THR A 54 33.80 29.77 0.35
C THR A 54 32.54 30.01 1.16
N THR A 55 31.87 31.15 0.96
CA THR A 55 30.60 31.49 1.60
C THR A 55 29.51 30.49 1.21
N PHE A 56 29.37 30.21 -0.09
CA PHE A 56 28.43 29.23 -0.61
C PHE A 56 28.69 27.83 -0.01
N ARG A 57 29.95 27.36 -0.06
CA ARG A 57 30.36 26.06 0.49
C ARG A 57 30.14 25.96 1.99
N ASP A 58 30.32 27.04 2.74
CA ASP A 58 30.24 27.04 4.20
C ASP A 58 28.82 27.36 4.72
N THR A 59 27.83 27.56 3.83
CA THR A 59 26.41 27.67 4.17
C THR A 59 25.96 26.51 5.07
N LEU A 60 25.38 26.81 6.24
CA LEU A 60 24.94 25.83 7.25
C LEU A 60 26.04 24.90 7.80
N LYS A 61 27.31 25.24 7.59
CA LYS A 61 28.43 24.46 8.13
C LYS A 61 28.42 24.50 9.64
N VAL A 62 28.58 23.33 10.25
CA VAL A 62 28.71 23.17 11.70
C VAL A 62 30.19 23.13 12.07
N GLN A 63 30.53 23.81 13.17
CA GLN A 63 31.88 23.89 13.70
C GLN A 63 31.86 23.81 15.22
N ALA A 64 32.88 23.18 15.80
CA ALA A 64 33.02 23.10 17.25
C ALA A 64 33.27 24.51 17.82
N ALA A 65 32.56 24.85 18.89
CA ALA A 65 32.82 26.02 19.71
C ALA A 65 33.44 25.57 21.05
N THR A 66 33.38 26.42 22.08
CA THR A 66 33.93 26.10 23.40
C THR A 66 33.05 25.09 24.15
N GLY A 67 33.69 24.16 24.84
CA GLY A 67 33.03 23.14 25.67
C GLY A 67 32.16 22.18 24.85
N LEU A 68 30.88 22.07 25.23
CA LEU A 68 29.87 21.22 24.58
C LEU A 68 28.92 22.05 23.70
N THR A 69 29.46 23.05 23.00
CA THR A 69 28.70 23.92 22.11
C THR A 69 29.21 23.77 20.68
N VAL A 70 28.30 23.70 19.72
CA VAL A 70 28.60 23.83 18.29
C VAL A 70 27.98 25.10 17.75
N GLY A 71 28.71 25.79 16.87
CA GLY A 71 28.17 26.89 16.08
C GLY A 71 27.81 26.40 14.68
N TYR A 72 26.80 26.99 14.07
CA TYR A 72 26.48 26.76 12.66
C TYR A 72 26.32 28.08 11.90
N GLN A 73 26.72 28.10 10.63
CA GLN A 73 26.56 29.26 9.76
C GLN A 73 25.11 29.43 9.28
N GLY A 74 24.72 30.65 8.93
CA GLY A 74 23.42 30.90 8.31
C GLY A 74 23.30 30.28 6.92
N GLY A 75 22.07 30.23 6.41
CA GLY A 75 21.82 29.73 5.06
C GLY A 75 20.34 29.59 4.73
N SER A 76 20.06 29.04 3.56
CA SER A 76 18.71 28.66 3.17
C SER A 76 18.67 27.20 2.77
N VAL A 77 17.58 26.51 3.12
CA VAL A 77 17.29 25.18 2.61
C VAL A 77 15.92 25.17 1.95
N ILE A 78 15.78 24.42 0.88
CA ILE A 78 14.47 24.00 0.40
C ILE A 78 13.99 22.88 1.34
N LEU A 79 12.75 22.91 1.78
CA LEU A 79 12.12 21.88 2.59
C LEU A 79 11.38 20.87 1.71
N ALA A 80 10.92 19.77 2.30
CA ALA A 80 10.24 18.71 1.56
C ALA A 80 8.97 19.20 0.84
N ASP A 81 8.26 20.18 1.39
CA ASP A 81 7.09 20.85 0.82
C ASP A 81 7.42 21.92 -0.23
N SER A 82 8.71 22.05 -0.61
CA SER A 82 9.26 23.08 -1.50
C SER A 82 9.28 24.50 -0.90
N ALA A 83 8.94 24.69 0.38
CA ALA A 83 9.14 25.98 1.04
C ALA A 83 10.64 26.25 1.23
N ILE A 84 11.04 27.52 1.15
CA ILE A 84 12.42 27.94 1.44
C ILE A 84 12.47 28.38 2.90
N ALA A 85 13.24 27.66 3.72
CA ALA A 85 13.53 28.06 5.09
C ALA A 85 14.85 28.84 5.14
N THR A 86 14.80 30.07 5.64
CA THR A 86 15.99 30.89 5.91
C THR A 86 16.38 30.73 7.37
N ILE A 87 17.63 30.34 7.58
CA ILE A 87 18.17 29.96 8.88
C ILE A 87 19.27 30.95 9.26
N SER A 88 19.09 31.64 10.39
CA SER A 88 20.12 32.50 10.98
C SER A 88 21.18 31.68 11.70
N PRO A 89 22.46 32.11 11.68
CA PRO A 89 23.53 31.44 12.42
C PRO A 89 23.23 31.45 13.92
N ALA A 90 23.52 30.35 14.60
CA ALA A 90 23.39 30.27 16.06
C ALA A 90 24.33 29.20 16.65
N ASN A 91 24.28 29.08 17.97
CA ASN A 91 24.98 28.07 18.75
C ASN A 91 23.98 27.06 19.31
N LEU A 92 24.39 25.80 19.38
CA LEU A 92 23.60 24.69 19.93
C LEU A 92 24.43 23.94 20.96
N SER A 93 23.79 23.52 22.05
CA SER A 93 24.41 22.64 23.03
C SER A 93 24.31 21.19 22.57
N VAL A 94 25.37 20.42 22.78
CA VAL A 94 25.45 18.98 22.50
C VAL A 94 25.58 18.19 23.80
N THR A 95 25.11 16.95 23.79
CA THR A 95 25.17 16.08 24.97
C THR A 95 26.60 15.60 25.20
N ASN A 96 27.07 15.58 26.45
CA ASN A 96 28.39 15.05 26.82
C ASN A 96 28.46 13.53 26.63
N ASN A 97 29.65 13.00 26.33
CA ASN A 97 29.91 11.56 26.18
C ASN A 97 28.92 10.86 25.22
N ALA A 98 28.58 11.51 24.11
CA ALA A 98 27.55 11.03 23.19
C ALA A 98 27.92 11.31 21.73
N THR A 99 27.27 10.56 20.83
CA THR A 99 27.15 10.96 19.42
C THR A 99 25.91 11.82 19.26
N ASN A 100 26.10 13.02 18.74
CA ASN A 100 25.05 13.98 18.47
C ASN A 100 24.97 14.21 16.96
N TYR A 101 23.77 14.42 16.44
CA TYR A 101 23.51 14.76 15.06
C TYR A 101 22.89 16.15 15.01
N VAL A 102 23.49 17.04 14.23
CA VAL A 102 22.96 18.37 13.94
C VAL A 102 22.25 18.30 12.59
N TYR A 103 21.01 18.75 12.52
CA TYR A 103 20.19 18.67 11.32
C TYR A 103 19.18 19.82 11.23
N VAL A 104 18.69 20.10 10.03
CA VAL A 104 17.51 20.95 9.83
C VAL A 104 16.26 20.07 9.87
N SER A 105 15.33 20.39 10.77
CA SER A 105 14.04 19.71 10.93
C SER A 105 13.10 19.94 9.76
N GLU A 106 12.01 19.18 9.69
CA GLU A 106 10.96 19.38 8.67
C GLU A 106 10.30 20.76 8.72
N VAL A 107 10.26 21.40 9.89
CA VAL A 107 9.77 22.79 10.06
C VAL A 107 10.82 23.87 9.77
N GLY A 108 12.01 23.50 9.28
CA GLY A 108 13.05 24.46 8.88
C GLY A 108 13.90 25.04 10.02
N THR A 109 13.95 24.38 11.19
CA THR A 109 14.80 24.80 12.33
C THR A 109 16.01 23.89 12.49
N VAL A 110 17.15 24.42 12.95
CA VAL A 110 18.33 23.59 13.26
C VAL A 110 18.17 22.99 14.66
N ALA A 111 18.34 21.68 14.77
CA ALA A 111 18.21 20.94 16.02
C ALA A 111 19.37 19.95 16.22
N VAL A 112 19.47 19.45 17.46
CA VAL A 112 20.43 18.41 17.86
C VAL A 112 19.65 17.19 18.38
N GLY A 113 20.02 16.00 17.92
CA GLY A 113 19.45 14.74 18.40
C GLY A 113 20.50 13.64 18.55
N SER A 114 20.18 12.57 19.28
CA SER A 114 21.01 11.36 19.36
C SER A 114 20.88 10.48 18.11
N LEU A 115 19.86 10.72 17.28
CA LEU A 115 19.57 10.06 16.01
C LEU A 115 19.13 11.11 14.97
N LEU A 116 19.35 10.83 13.68
CA LEU A 116 18.78 11.63 12.59
C LEU A 116 17.31 11.28 12.37
N PRO A 117 16.39 12.26 12.31
CA PRO A 117 15.01 12.02 11.88
C PRO A 117 14.95 11.54 10.42
N VAL A 118 13.90 10.79 10.09
CA VAL A 118 13.65 10.29 8.72
C VAL A 118 13.49 11.46 7.72
N ARG A 119 12.92 12.58 8.17
CA ARG A 119 12.77 13.81 7.37
C ARG A 119 13.59 14.93 7.99
N CYS A 120 14.82 15.05 7.52
CA CYS A 120 15.69 16.16 7.90
C CYS A 120 16.73 16.43 6.80
N THR A 121 17.39 17.59 6.89
CA THR A 121 18.66 17.81 6.18
C THR A 121 19.80 17.62 7.17
N PRO A 122 20.60 16.54 7.07
CA PRO A 122 21.72 16.33 7.98
C PRO A 122 22.80 17.40 7.74
N LEU A 123 23.34 17.96 8.82
CA LEU A 123 24.41 18.96 8.77
C LEU A 123 25.73 18.39 9.28
N ALA A 124 25.74 17.76 10.46
CA ALA A 124 26.97 17.20 11.03
C ALA A 124 26.72 16.07 12.03
N LYS A 125 27.73 15.22 12.19
CA LYS A 125 27.88 14.29 13.31
C LYS A 125 28.93 14.84 14.27
N VAL A 126 28.57 14.99 15.53
CA VAL A 126 29.41 15.56 16.59
C VAL A 126 29.63 14.50 17.66
N ILE A 127 30.89 14.14 17.91
CA ILE A 127 31.26 13.22 18.98
C ILE A 127 31.83 14.04 20.13
N THR A 128 31.36 13.75 21.33
CA THR A 128 31.81 14.41 22.57
C THR A 128 32.40 13.39 23.53
N SER A 129 33.40 13.82 24.29
CA SER A 129 34.02 13.04 25.35
C SER A 129 34.61 13.95 26.41
N ALA A 130 34.43 13.61 27.69
CA ALA A 130 35.02 14.30 28.82
C ALA A 130 34.76 15.83 28.85
N GLY A 131 33.55 16.26 28.49
CA GLY A 131 33.15 17.68 28.51
C GLY A 131 33.65 18.50 27.32
N SER A 132 34.17 17.83 26.28
CA SER A 132 34.69 18.47 25.07
C SER A 132 34.16 17.80 23.81
N ILE A 133 34.16 18.53 22.69
CA ILE A 133 33.91 17.97 21.36
C ILE A 133 35.21 17.37 20.83
N SER A 134 35.20 16.06 20.57
CA SER A 134 36.36 15.33 20.04
C SER A 134 36.41 15.32 18.52
N SER A 135 35.26 15.41 17.84
CA SER A 135 35.19 15.49 16.37
C SER A 135 33.88 16.10 15.87
N VAL A 136 33.97 16.83 14.75
CA VAL A 136 32.81 17.25 13.95
C VAL A 136 33.01 16.73 12.52
N VAL A 137 32.11 15.86 12.07
CA VAL A 137 32.10 15.34 10.70
C VAL A 137 30.98 16.03 9.94
N ASP A 138 31.32 16.66 8.82
CA ASP A 138 30.37 17.30 7.93
C ASP A 138 29.53 16.23 7.20
N LEU A 139 28.21 16.32 7.33
CA LEU A 139 27.26 15.42 6.68
C LEU A 139 26.44 16.12 5.59
N ARG A 140 26.75 17.39 5.30
CA ARG A 140 26.02 18.14 4.27
C ARG A 140 26.23 17.46 2.91
N PRO A 141 25.17 17.21 2.15
CA PRO A 141 25.30 16.62 0.83
C PRO A 141 25.94 17.64 -0.11
N ARG A 142 26.86 17.18 -0.98
CA ARG A 142 27.54 18.04 -1.96
C ARG A 142 26.57 18.71 -2.93
N PHE A 143 25.45 18.05 -3.20
CA PHE A 143 24.30 18.59 -3.91
C PHE A 143 23.07 18.30 -3.07
N GLN A 144 22.24 19.31 -2.83
CA GLN A 144 21.03 19.17 -2.02
C GLN A 144 19.95 18.43 -2.83
N ILE A 145 20.11 17.11 -2.98
CA ILE A 145 19.07 16.24 -3.54
C ILE A 145 18.14 15.90 -2.38
N GLN A 146 17.20 16.79 -2.09
CA GLN A 146 16.05 16.38 -1.29
C GLN A 146 15.07 15.69 -2.23
N PRO A 147 14.67 14.44 -1.94
CA PRO A 147 13.57 13.86 -2.67
C PRO A 147 12.33 14.73 -2.44
N ARG A 148 11.62 15.09 -3.52
CA ARG A 148 10.36 15.87 -3.42
C ARG A 148 9.42 15.12 -2.47
N ALA A 149 8.62 15.85 -1.66
CA ALA A 149 7.63 15.25 -0.76
C ALA A 149 6.73 14.20 -1.46
N ASN A 150 6.53 14.36 -2.77
CA ASN A 150 5.68 13.52 -3.60
C ASN A 150 6.41 12.30 -4.20
N THR A 151 7.75 12.25 -4.11
CA THR A 151 8.60 11.18 -4.68
C THR A 151 9.17 10.23 -3.63
N VAL A 152 9.16 10.61 -2.35
CA VAL A 152 9.31 9.65 -1.27
C VAL A 152 7.93 9.06 -1.02
N ALA A 153 7.77 7.75 -1.10
CA ALA A 153 6.64 7.09 -0.44
C ALA A 153 6.76 7.45 1.04
N SER A 154 6.04 8.50 1.44
CA SER A 154 6.06 9.03 2.78
C SER A 154 5.29 8.03 3.65
N PHE A 155 6.01 7.04 4.17
CA PHE A 155 5.53 6.24 5.28
C PHE A 155 5.37 7.20 6.47
N GLY A 156 4.14 7.54 6.86
CA GLY A 156 3.89 8.28 8.10
C GLY A 156 3.65 9.79 7.98
N SER A 157 2.89 10.31 7.00
CA SER A 157 2.64 11.76 6.88
C SER A 157 1.82 12.41 8.00
N GLY A 158 1.46 11.69 9.07
CA GLY A 158 0.59 12.16 10.15
C GLY A 158 1.28 12.85 11.33
N GLY A 159 2.61 12.95 11.35
CA GLY A 159 3.33 13.29 12.59
C GLY A 159 3.41 12.05 13.50
N TYR A 160 4.58 11.83 14.07
CA TYR A 160 4.97 10.58 14.75
C TYR A 160 4.07 10.22 15.94
N GLU A 161 3.02 9.43 15.74
CA GLU A 161 2.44 8.63 16.82
C GLU A 161 3.44 7.50 17.14
N GLY A 162 3.66 7.21 18.42
CA GLY A 162 4.71 6.30 18.88
C GLY A 162 4.57 4.86 18.40
N ASP A 163 5.17 3.94 19.15
CA ASP A 163 5.01 2.51 18.86
C ASP A 163 3.59 2.08 19.23
N LEU A 164 2.90 1.40 18.31
CA LEU A 164 1.61 0.78 18.58
C LEU A 164 1.82 -0.71 18.86
N THR A 165 1.65 -1.10 20.12
CA THR A 165 1.70 -2.50 20.54
C THR A 165 0.31 -2.98 20.93
N ILE A 166 -0.18 -4.00 20.25
CA ILE A 166 -1.46 -4.66 20.51
C ILE A 166 -1.17 -5.92 21.33
N SER A 167 -1.34 -5.80 22.65
CA SER A 167 -1.04 -6.86 23.63
C SER A 167 -2.29 -7.61 24.14
N SER A 168 -3.48 -7.19 23.72
CA SER A 168 -4.76 -7.84 24.05
C SER A 168 -5.72 -7.78 22.87
N ASN A 169 -6.68 -8.72 22.85
CA ASN A 169 -7.69 -8.78 21.79
C ASN A 169 -8.44 -7.44 21.70
N GLN A 170 -8.55 -6.90 20.49
CA GLN A 170 -9.24 -5.64 20.25
C GLN A 170 -9.65 -5.50 18.79
N SER A 171 -10.37 -4.44 18.49
CA SER A 171 -10.78 -4.10 17.13
C SER A 171 -10.08 -2.83 16.65
N LEU A 172 -9.62 -2.82 15.39
CA LEU A 172 -9.11 -1.63 14.72
C LEU A 172 -9.71 -1.48 13.33
N SER A 173 -9.70 -0.26 12.81
CA SER A 173 -10.10 0.04 11.43
C SER A 173 -9.48 1.35 10.97
N GLY A 174 -9.59 1.61 9.67
CA GLY A 174 -9.11 2.84 9.03
C GLY A 174 -7.60 2.85 8.82
N THR A 175 -7.03 4.04 8.68
CA THR A 175 -5.59 4.21 8.50
C THR A 175 -4.92 4.55 9.83
N LYS A 176 -3.77 3.94 10.11
CA LYS A 176 -2.94 4.20 11.30
C LYS A 176 -1.54 4.61 10.88
N TYR A 177 -1.04 5.69 11.46
CA TYR A 177 0.33 6.16 11.27
C TYR A 177 1.10 5.87 12.55
N VAL A 178 2.17 5.08 12.49
CA VAL A 178 2.90 4.64 13.69
C VAL A 178 4.41 4.64 13.45
N ARG A 179 5.20 4.58 14.52
CA ARG A 179 6.63 4.26 14.41
C ARG A 179 6.81 2.77 14.13
N ASN A 180 6.61 1.93 15.13
CA ASN A 180 6.54 0.48 14.97
C ASN A 180 5.11 -0.02 15.20
N PHE A 181 4.71 -1.07 14.49
CA PHE A 181 3.48 -1.82 14.79
C PHE A 181 3.85 -3.21 15.28
N THR A 182 3.34 -3.60 16.44
CA THR A 182 3.53 -4.95 16.99
C THR A 182 2.20 -5.54 17.38
N LEU A 183 1.86 -6.71 16.81
CA LEU A 183 0.77 -7.56 17.26
C LEU A 183 1.35 -8.79 17.95
N ASN A 184 1.20 -8.88 19.27
CA ASN A 184 1.81 -9.94 20.06
C ASN A 184 1.21 -11.32 19.77
N THR A 185 1.99 -12.37 20.00
CA THR A 185 1.55 -13.77 19.90
C THR A 185 0.33 -14.02 20.79
N GLY A 186 -0.63 -14.81 20.28
CA GLY A 186 -1.86 -15.15 21.00
C GLY A 186 -2.93 -14.04 20.99
N VAL A 187 -2.62 -12.85 20.46
CA VAL A 187 -3.58 -11.76 20.34
C VAL A 187 -4.37 -11.87 19.03
N ASN A 188 -5.68 -11.68 19.11
CA ASN A 188 -6.58 -11.56 17.97
C ASN A 188 -6.96 -10.09 17.73
N LEU A 189 -6.55 -9.54 16.59
CA LEU A 189 -6.97 -8.24 16.11
C LEU A 189 -8.14 -8.40 15.12
N THR A 190 -9.32 -7.90 15.47
CA THR A 190 -10.46 -7.87 14.56
C THR A 190 -10.44 -6.58 13.75
N VAL A 191 -10.53 -6.68 12.43
CA VAL A 191 -10.60 -5.51 11.54
C VAL A 191 -11.99 -5.39 10.95
N SER A 192 -12.64 -4.23 11.15
CA SER A 192 -13.95 -3.95 10.56
C SER A 192 -13.80 -3.53 9.09
N GLY A 193 -13.51 -4.51 8.23
CA GLY A 193 -13.50 -4.35 6.78
C GLY A 193 -12.22 -3.79 6.17
N PHE A 194 -11.65 -2.74 6.74
CA PHE A 194 -10.44 -2.09 6.21
C PHE A 194 -9.49 -1.65 7.33
N LEU A 195 -8.22 -2.02 7.20
CA LEU A 195 -7.12 -1.48 8.01
C LEU A 195 -5.88 -1.25 7.15
N HIS A 196 -5.32 -0.06 7.27
CA HIS A 196 -4.08 0.34 6.61
C HIS A 196 -3.08 0.84 7.65
N ILE A 197 -2.01 0.08 7.86
CA ILE A 197 -0.92 0.46 8.75
C ILE A 197 0.17 1.13 7.93
N ILE A 198 0.58 2.32 8.33
CA ILE A 198 1.68 3.06 7.74
C ILE A 198 2.73 3.27 8.84
N ALA A 199 3.80 2.48 8.79
CA ALA A 199 4.86 2.43 9.79
C ALA A 199 6.16 3.03 9.25
N SER A 200 6.76 3.96 10.00
CA SER A 200 8.11 4.49 9.70
C SER A 200 9.25 3.58 10.17
N GLY A 201 8.93 2.55 10.95
CA GLY A 201 9.83 1.53 11.44
C GLY A 201 9.42 0.13 10.97
N THR A 202 9.52 -0.82 11.88
CA THR A 202 9.22 -2.23 11.65
C THR A 202 7.76 -2.57 11.93
N VAL A 203 7.27 -3.62 11.28
CA VAL A 203 5.93 -4.19 11.52
C VAL A 203 6.09 -5.66 11.85
N THR A 204 5.60 -6.06 13.03
CA THR A 204 5.67 -7.44 13.52
C THR A 204 4.26 -7.95 13.79
N ILE A 205 3.90 -9.07 13.18
CA ILE A 205 2.58 -9.71 13.27
C ILE A 205 2.76 -11.15 13.75
N ASP A 206 2.79 -11.33 15.07
CA ASP A 206 2.91 -12.66 15.69
C ASP A 206 1.55 -13.23 16.14
N GLY A 207 0.55 -12.36 16.31
CA GLY A 207 -0.84 -12.72 16.57
C GLY A 207 -1.66 -12.97 15.29
N SER A 208 -2.99 -13.04 15.43
CA SER A 208 -3.91 -13.22 14.29
C SER A 208 -4.67 -11.94 13.98
N ILE A 209 -4.68 -11.54 12.72
CA ILE A 209 -5.52 -10.47 12.17
C ILE A 209 -6.69 -11.10 11.45
N ASN A 210 -7.91 -10.77 11.87
CA ASN A 210 -9.15 -11.26 11.26
C ASN A 210 -9.93 -10.09 10.68
N VAL A 211 -9.89 -9.95 9.36
CA VAL A 211 -10.58 -8.89 8.65
C VAL A 211 -11.98 -9.34 8.28
N ALA A 212 -12.96 -8.68 8.88
CA ALA A 212 -14.36 -8.91 8.58
C ALA A 212 -14.66 -8.59 7.11
N PRO A 213 -15.54 -9.36 6.45
CA PRO A 213 -16.06 -9.00 5.13
C PRO A 213 -16.68 -7.60 5.14
N ILE A 214 -16.34 -6.76 4.15
CA ILE A 214 -16.81 -5.36 4.07
C ILE A 214 -17.89 -5.16 3.01
N VAL A 215 -17.92 -6.01 1.99
CA VAL A 215 -18.82 -5.83 0.86
C VAL A 215 -20.05 -6.73 1.03
N PRO A 216 -21.25 -6.16 1.17
CA PRO A 216 -22.46 -6.95 1.30
C PRO A 216 -22.69 -7.83 0.06
N GLY A 217 -23.05 -9.10 0.29
CA GLY A 217 -23.67 -9.93 -0.73
C GLY A 217 -25.09 -9.48 -1.07
N GLY A 218 -25.67 -10.06 -2.11
CA GLY A 218 -27.05 -9.81 -2.51
C GLY A 218 -28.00 -9.99 -1.34
N ARG A 219 -28.90 -9.03 -1.15
CA ARG A 219 -29.84 -9.04 -0.03
C ARG A 219 -30.94 -10.07 -0.26
N GLY A 220 -31.33 -10.73 0.84
CA GLY A 220 -32.57 -11.49 0.88
C GLY A 220 -33.72 -10.63 1.39
N PHE A 221 -34.88 -10.72 0.76
CA PHE A 221 -36.17 -10.25 1.26
C PHE A 221 -37.01 -11.43 1.74
N ALA A 222 -37.71 -11.25 2.86
CA ALA A 222 -38.74 -12.14 3.35
C ALA A 222 -40.04 -11.33 3.45
N GLY A 223 -41.00 -11.57 2.55
CA GLY A 223 -42.30 -10.89 2.56
C GLY A 223 -43.09 -11.09 1.28
N SER A 224 -44.42 -10.98 1.36
CA SER A 224 -45.29 -10.94 0.20
C SER A 224 -45.05 -9.63 -0.55
N PRO A 225 -44.58 -9.63 -1.81
CA PRO A 225 -44.59 -8.42 -2.61
C PRO A 225 -46.01 -7.87 -2.71
N PRO A 226 -46.20 -6.55 -2.90
CA PRO A 226 -47.42 -6.06 -3.51
C PRO A 226 -47.57 -6.71 -4.89
N ALA A 227 -48.78 -7.20 -5.20
CA ALA A 227 -49.11 -8.16 -6.26
C ALA A 227 -48.77 -7.76 -7.72
N THR A 228 -48.03 -6.67 -7.95
CA THR A 228 -47.77 -6.11 -9.28
C THR A 228 -46.31 -5.70 -9.54
N SER A 229 -45.39 -5.87 -8.58
CA SER A 229 -43.97 -5.53 -8.79
C SER A 229 -43.08 -6.78 -8.86
N LEU A 230 -42.37 -6.95 -9.98
CA LEU A 230 -41.21 -7.86 -10.07
C LEU A 230 -40.19 -7.46 -9.01
N ILE A 231 -40.06 -8.24 -7.92
CA ILE A 231 -38.94 -8.08 -6.99
C ILE A 231 -37.72 -8.73 -7.63
N LEU A 232 -36.74 -7.92 -7.99
CA LEU A 232 -35.46 -8.39 -8.49
C LEU A 232 -34.61 -8.91 -7.32
N ALA A 233 -33.93 -10.04 -7.54
CA ALA A 233 -32.86 -10.47 -6.65
C ALA A 233 -31.72 -9.43 -6.72
N ASP A 234 -31.30 -8.91 -5.57
CA ASP A 234 -30.19 -7.96 -5.52
C ASP A 234 -28.87 -8.66 -5.93
N SER A 235 -28.08 -7.99 -6.76
CA SER A 235 -26.70 -8.38 -6.97
C SER A 235 -25.89 -8.21 -5.70
N GLY A 236 -24.83 -9.00 -5.56
CA GLY A 236 -23.76 -8.64 -4.63
C GLY A 236 -23.16 -7.29 -5.02
N LEU A 237 -22.68 -6.53 -4.04
CA LEU A 237 -21.96 -5.28 -4.31
C LEU A 237 -20.47 -5.56 -4.64
N GLY A 238 -19.76 -4.57 -5.17
CA GLY A 238 -18.30 -4.61 -5.40
C GLY A 238 -17.85 -4.99 -6.83
N PRO A 239 -16.53 -4.94 -7.12
CA PRO A 239 -15.96 -5.28 -8.41
C PRO A 239 -16.21 -6.77 -8.70
N GLY A 240 -17.20 -7.03 -9.55
CA GLY A 240 -17.63 -8.38 -9.90
C GLY A 240 -18.80 -8.95 -9.12
N GLY A 241 -19.53 -8.13 -8.36
CA GLY A 241 -20.88 -8.48 -7.93
C GLY A 241 -21.77 -8.65 -9.17
N GLY A 242 -21.94 -9.89 -9.62
CA GLY A 242 -22.75 -10.20 -10.79
C GLY A 242 -24.22 -9.85 -10.54
N GLY A 243 -24.85 -9.20 -11.53
CA GLY A 243 -26.31 -9.16 -11.65
C GLY A 243 -26.86 -10.58 -11.66
N GLY A 244 -27.93 -10.83 -10.92
CA GLY A 244 -28.69 -12.08 -11.01
C GLY A 244 -29.22 -12.40 -12.42
N HIS A 245 -29.08 -11.46 -13.36
CA HIS A 245 -29.42 -11.58 -14.77
C HIS A 245 -28.38 -10.84 -15.65
N ASN A 246 -27.71 -11.58 -16.56
CA ASN A 246 -27.06 -11.08 -17.79
C ASN A 246 -25.99 -9.97 -17.71
N SER A 247 -25.13 -9.90 -16.69
CA SER A 247 -23.99 -8.97 -16.73
C SER A 247 -22.66 -9.67 -17.07
N SER A 248 -22.01 -9.15 -18.13
CA SER A 248 -20.63 -9.40 -18.60
C SER A 248 -19.60 -9.63 -17.48
N PRO A 249 -18.52 -10.42 -17.69
CA PRO A 249 -17.51 -10.71 -16.68
C PRO A 249 -17.03 -9.47 -15.92
N ALA A 250 -16.98 -9.62 -14.61
CA ALA A 250 -16.49 -8.66 -13.63
C ALA A 250 -15.18 -7.96 -14.07
N PRO A 251 -15.01 -6.66 -13.82
CA PRO A 251 -13.71 -6.01 -13.98
C PRO A 251 -12.67 -6.71 -13.08
N VAL A 252 -11.51 -6.99 -13.67
CA VAL A 252 -10.33 -7.53 -12.99
C VAL A 252 -9.83 -6.48 -11.98
N TYR A 253 -9.34 -6.92 -10.81
CA TYR A 253 -8.77 -6.03 -9.80
C TYR A 253 -7.78 -5.06 -10.45
N SER A 254 -8.02 -3.76 -10.29
CA SER A 254 -7.05 -2.74 -10.67
C SER A 254 -6.16 -2.45 -9.48
N TYR A 255 -4.84 -2.54 -9.65
CA TYR A 255 -3.83 -2.16 -8.65
C TYR A 255 -3.80 -0.65 -8.33
N SER A 256 -4.87 0.09 -8.62
CA SER A 256 -5.01 1.51 -8.30
C SER A 256 -5.76 1.65 -6.97
N PHE A 257 -5.16 2.39 -6.04
CA PHE A 257 -5.75 2.71 -4.75
C PHE A 257 -6.90 3.71 -4.94
N SER A 258 -8.07 3.23 -5.38
CA SER A 258 -9.33 3.95 -5.21
C SER A 258 -10.30 3.04 -4.46
N GLY A 259 -10.86 3.56 -3.36
CA GLY A 259 -11.38 2.83 -2.19
C GLY A 259 -12.52 1.81 -2.38
N ALA A 260 -12.87 1.44 -3.61
CA ALA A 260 -13.84 0.38 -3.93
C ALA A 260 -13.25 -0.75 -4.82
N ALA A 261 -12.07 -0.56 -5.42
CA ALA A 261 -11.48 -1.51 -6.38
C ALA A 261 -10.65 -2.65 -5.73
N ASN A 262 -10.43 -2.58 -4.41
CA ASN A 262 -9.49 -3.46 -3.70
C ASN A 262 -10.15 -4.40 -2.69
N THR A 263 -11.48 -4.36 -2.56
CA THR A 263 -12.27 -5.23 -1.68
C THR A 263 -12.83 -6.42 -2.46
N GLY A 264 -13.06 -7.55 -1.79
CA GLY A 264 -13.81 -8.66 -2.38
C GLY A 264 -15.22 -8.21 -2.81
N SER A 265 -15.78 -8.85 -3.83
CA SER A 265 -17.18 -8.72 -4.23
C SER A 265 -18.10 -9.65 -3.44
N GLY A 266 -19.31 -9.17 -3.16
CA GLY A 266 -20.38 -10.01 -2.62
C GLY A 266 -20.89 -10.99 -3.69
N GLY A 267 -21.34 -12.17 -3.25
CA GLY A 267 -22.05 -13.12 -4.12
C GLY A 267 -23.50 -12.69 -4.35
N ALA A 268 -24.12 -13.20 -5.41
CA ALA A 268 -25.49 -12.84 -5.77
C ALA A 268 -26.53 -13.57 -4.91
N ALA A 269 -27.71 -12.95 -4.73
CA ALA A 269 -28.84 -13.56 -4.03
C ALA A 269 -29.58 -14.56 -4.91
N GLY A 270 -29.99 -15.71 -4.36
CA GLY A 270 -30.89 -16.64 -5.07
C GLY A 270 -32.34 -16.20 -4.92
N LEU A 271 -33.15 -16.28 -5.98
CA LEU A 271 -34.60 -15.99 -5.94
C LEU A 271 -35.41 -17.24 -6.21
N GLY A 272 -36.28 -17.59 -5.27
CA GLY A 272 -37.17 -18.73 -5.33
C GLY A 272 -38.64 -18.34 -5.23
N ILE A 273 -39.50 -19.29 -5.56
CA ILE A 273 -40.96 -19.18 -5.48
C ILE A 273 -41.49 -20.30 -4.58
N ILE A 274 -42.42 -19.94 -3.71
CA ILE A 274 -43.30 -20.86 -2.98
C ILE A 274 -44.69 -20.68 -3.57
N THR A 275 -45.29 -21.75 -4.08
CA THR A 275 -46.71 -21.78 -4.47
C THR A 275 -47.46 -22.65 -3.47
N ASN A 276 -48.45 -22.07 -2.78
CA ASN A 276 -49.28 -22.81 -1.83
C ASN A 276 -50.42 -23.59 -2.52
N SER A 277 -51.11 -24.42 -1.74
CA SER A 277 -52.26 -25.24 -2.19
C SER A 277 -53.40 -24.42 -2.81
N LEU A 278 -53.50 -23.14 -2.44
CA LEU A 278 -54.50 -22.18 -2.93
C LEU A 278 -54.07 -21.46 -4.22
N GLY A 279 -52.92 -21.81 -4.80
CA GLY A 279 -52.36 -21.18 -6.00
C GLY A 279 -51.72 -19.80 -5.78
N SER A 280 -51.60 -19.34 -4.53
CA SER A 280 -50.89 -18.11 -4.19
C SER A 280 -49.38 -18.35 -4.25
N SER A 281 -48.66 -17.45 -4.92
CA SER A 281 -47.21 -17.50 -5.03
C SER A 281 -46.55 -16.43 -4.15
N GLN A 282 -45.60 -16.85 -3.32
CA GLN A 282 -44.72 -15.99 -2.53
C GLN A 282 -43.29 -16.11 -3.04
N PHE A 283 -42.53 -15.02 -2.97
CA PHE A 283 -41.11 -15.03 -3.30
C PHE A 283 -40.27 -15.21 -2.03
N ILE A 284 -39.24 -16.03 -2.12
CA ILE A 284 -38.25 -16.25 -1.09
C ILE A 284 -36.87 -16.04 -1.67
N THR A 285 -35.92 -15.64 -0.85
CA THR A 285 -34.57 -15.34 -1.34
C THR A 285 -33.50 -15.91 -0.44
N SER A 286 -32.42 -16.36 -1.06
CA SER A 286 -31.18 -16.75 -0.42
C SER A 286 -30.24 -15.55 -0.37
N LYS A 287 -29.51 -15.36 0.73
CA LYS A 287 -28.58 -14.24 0.90
C LYS A 287 -27.22 -14.60 0.33
N GLY A 288 -26.68 -13.74 -0.52
CA GLY A 288 -25.32 -13.87 -1.05
C GLY A 288 -24.24 -13.73 0.04
N GLY A 289 -23.12 -14.41 -0.16
CA GLY A 289 -21.96 -14.28 0.72
C GLY A 289 -21.32 -12.90 0.63
N ALA A 290 -20.80 -12.38 1.75
CA ALA A 290 -20.14 -11.07 1.77
C ALA A 290 -18.71 -11.15 1.22
N GLY A 291 -18.25 -10.12 0.50
CA GLY A 291 -16.88 -10.03 -0.02
C GLY A 291 -15.85 -9.70 1.05
N GLY A 292 -14.66 -10.32 0.95
CA GLY A 292 -13.58 -10.18 1.92
C GLY A 292 -13.07 -8.75 2.08
N GLY A 293 -12.53 -8.44 3.26
CA GLY A 293 -11.99 -7.12 3.59
C GLY A 293 -10.55 -6.90 3.11
N VAL A 294 -9.95 -5.80 3.54
CA VAL A 294 -8.64 -5.34 3.07
C VAL A 294 -7.71 -5.03 4.24
N PHE A 295 -6.52 -5.61 4.20
CA PHE A 295 -5.42 -5.31 5.12
C PHE A 295 -4.19 -4.86 4.33
N ILE A 296 -3.71 -3.67 4.63
CA ILE A 296 -2.56 -3.06 3.95
C ILE A 296 -1.52 -2.66 4.98
N VAL A 297 -0.26 -2.96 4.70
CA VAL A 297 0.88 -2.48 5.46
C VAL A 297 1.84 -1.78 4.52
N ASP A 298 2.21 -0.57 4.91
CA ASP A 298 3.29 0.22 4.36
C ASP A 298 4.34 0.36 5.47
N ALA A 299 5.52 -0.26 5.34
CA ALA A 299 6.61 -0.18 6.31
C ALA A 299 7.92 0.35 5.67
N ALA A 300 8.55 1.32 6.32
CA ALA A 300 9.87 1.80 5.88
C ALA A 300 11.00 0.82 6.23
N LEU A 301 10.82 -0.02 7.25
CA LEU A 301 11.75 -1.12 7.56
C LEU A 301 11.07 -2.48 7.29
N GLY A 302 11.62 -3.55 7.86
CA GLY A 302 11.13 -4.91 7.63
C GLY A 302 9.70 -5.16 8.15
N ILE A 303 8.97 -6.03 7.44
CA ILE A 303 7.72 -6.65 7.90
C ILE A 303 8.01 -8.11 8.24
N ALA A 304 7.67 -8.54 9.44
CA ALA A 304 7.74 -9.92 9.90
C ALA A 304 6.35 -10.44 10.24
N VAL A 305 5.96 -11.57 9.66
CA VAL A 305 4.70 -12.25 9.94
C VAL A 305 5.00 -13.67 10.43
N THR A 306 4.64 -13.94 11.69
CA THR A 306 4.70 -15.26 12.32
C THR A 306 3.33 -15.83 12.59
N GLY A 307 2.34 -14.97 12.81
CA GLY A 307 0.95 -15.36 13.05
C GLY A 307 0.11 -15.42 11.78
N ALA A 308 -1.17 -15.04 11.88
CA ALA A 308 -2.13 -15.19 10.79
C ALA A 308 -2.69 -13.85 10.31
N ILE A 309 -2.98 -13.74 9.02
CA ILE A 309 -3.75 -12.64 8.43
C ILE A 309 -4.87 -13.26 7.59
N ASN A 310 -6.12 -13.03 8.00
CA ASN A 310 -7.30 -13.62 7.38
C ASN A 310 -8.20 -12.52 6.79
N CYS A 311 -8.20 -12.41 5.47
CA CYS A 311 -9.11 -11.59 4.67
C CYS A 311 -10.11 -12.48 3.90
N ASN A 312 -10.65 -13.49 4.57
CA ASN A 312 -11.61 -14.42 3.97
C ASN A 312 -12.98 -13.76 3.78
N SER A 313 -13.72 -14.25 2.80
CA SER A 313 -15.07 -13.80 2.54
C SER A 313 -16.12 -14.61 3.31
N GLY A 314 -17.38 -14.22 3.19
CA GLY A 314 -18.52 -14.91 3.75
C GLY A 314 -19.12 -15.95 2.81
N ASN A 315 -19.59 -17.06 3.37
CA ASN A 315 -20.42 -18.04 2.67
C ASN A 315 -21.81 -17.47 2.38
N ALA A 316 -22.43 -17.95 1.32
CA ALA A 316 -23.83 -17.70 1.06
C ALA A 316 -24.72 -18.46 2.06
N VAL A 317 -25.93 -17.97 2.26
CA VAL A 317 -26.89 -18.56 3.20
C VAL A 317 -28.21 -18.80 2.47
N ILE A 318 -28.71 -20.03 2.54
CA ILE A 318 -30.05 -20.37 2.05
C ILE A 318 -31.11 -19.57 2.81
N GLY A 319 -32.10 -19.03 2.11
CA GLY A 319 -33.27 -18.42 2.74
C GLY A 319 -33.98 -19.40 3.67
N SER A 320 -34.54 -18.89 4.77
CA SER A 320 -35.37 -19.71 5.66
C SER A 320 -36.68 -20.05 4.96
N VAL A 321 -36.90 -21.33 4.68
CA VAL A 321 -38.16 -21.84 4.13
C VAL A 321 -39.07 -22.21 5.29
N LEU A 322 -39.98 -21.30 5.66
CA LEU A 322 -40.98 -21.54 6.70
C LEU A 322 -42.33 -21.79 6.03
N VAL A 323 -42.64 -23.04 5.68
CA VAL A 323 -43.95 -23.39 5.12
C VAL A 323 -44.60 -24.46 5.98
N ALA A 324 -45.80 -24.15 6.47
CA ALA A 324 -46.58 -25.03 7.33
C ALA A 324 -47.45 -26.04 6.53
N GLU A 325 -47.52 -25.91 5.20
CA GLU A 325 -48.37 -26.74 4.35
C GLU A 325 -47.56 -27.83 3.66
N SER A 326 -47.96 -29.09 3.87
CA SER A 326 -47.31 -30.28 3.28
C SER A 326 -47.39 -30.32 1.75
N GLU A 327 -48.30 -29.55 1.15
CA GLU A 327 -48.56 -29.51 -0.30
C GLU A 327 -47.91 -28.30 -1.00
N ALA A 328 -47.26 -27.40 -0.25
CA ALA A 328 -46.60 -26.26 -0.85
C ALA A 328 -45.47 -26.71 -1.79
N SER A 329 -45.45 -26.09 -2.97
CA SER A 329 -44.47 -26.29 -4.02
C SER A 329 -43.38 -25.23 -3.92
N ILE A 330 -42.13 -25.64 -3.75
CA ILE A 330 -40.99 -24.76 -3.44
C ILE A 330 -39.86 -25.02 -4.41
N VAL A 331 -39.32 -23.95 -4.99
CA VAL A 331 -38.05 -23.95 -5.70
C VAL A 331 -37.27 -22.72 -5.24
N LEU A 332 -36.16 -22.93 -4.52
CA LEU A 332 -35.25 -21.88 -4.08
C LEU A 332 -33.84 -22.20 -4.55
N PRO A 333 -33.28 -21.47 -5.54
CA PRO A 333 -31.89 -21.63 -5.91
C PRO A 333 -30.96 -21.17 -4.78
N GLY A 334 -29.80 -21.79 -4.71
CA GLY A 334 -28.73 -21.37 -3.81
C GLY A 334 -28.18 -20.00 -4.17
N ALA A 335 -27.78 -19.21 -3.19
CA ALA A 335 -27.06 -17.95 -3.40
C ALA A 335 -25.55 -18.17 -3.60
N GLY A 336 -24.89 -17.23 -4.27
CA GLY A 336 -23.45 -17.28 -4.53
C GLY A 336 -22.62 -16.85 -3.32
N GLY A 337 -21.44 -17.45 -3.13
CA GLY A 337 -20.49 -17.06 -2.08
C GLY A 337 -19.71 -15.79 -2.42
N GLY A 338 -19.21 -15.05 -1.43
CA GLY A 338 -18.42 -13.83 -1.67
C GLY A 338 -16.98 -14.13 -2.11
N SER A 339 -16.31 -13.22 -2.82
CA SER A 339 -14.89 -13.41 -3.17
C SER A 339 -13.95 -12.95 -2.05
N GLY A 340 -12.77 -13.57 -1.99
CA GLY A 340 -11.74 -13.26 -0.99
C GLY A 340 -11.25 -11.81 -1.07
N GLY A 341 -10.66 -11.35 0.04
CA GLY A 341 -10.18 -9.98 0.20
C GLY A 341 -8.75 -9.74 -0.27
N LEU A 342 -8.14 -8.66 0.22
CA LEU A 342 -6.77 -8.26 -0.11
C LEU A 342 -5.88 -8.24 1.14
N ILE A 343 -4.70 -8.85 1.01
CA ILE A 343 -3.56 -8.67 1.91
C ILE A 343 -2.46 -8.02 1.09
N TRP A 344 -2.06 -6.80 1.42
CA TRP A 344 -0.99 -6.09 0.71
C TRP A 344 0.09 -5.62 1.68
N LEU A 345 1.26 -6.23 1.61
CA LEU A 345 2.42 -5.89 2.43
C LEU A 345 3.46 -5.20 1.55
N LYS A 346 3.86 -3.99 1.94
CA LYS A 346 4.85 -3.16 1.25
C LYS A 346 5.96 -2.80 2.23
N SER A 347 7.19 -3.18 1.92
CA SER A 347 8.38 -2.85 2.73
C SER A 347 9.52 -2.32 1.87
N LEU A 348 10.17 -1.25 2.30
CA LEU A 348 11.40 -0.76 1.66
C LEU A 348 12.64 -1.65 1.89
N VAL A 349 12.57 -2.61 2.82
CA VAL A 349 13.72 -3.44 3.22
C VAL A 349 13.47 -4.91 2.94
N SER A 350 12.49 -5.50 3.62
CA SER A 350 12.21 -6.93 3.51
C SER A 350 10.82 -7.30 4.02
N ILE A 351 10.22 -8.34 3.43
CA ILE A 351 9.05 -9.03 3.97
C ILE A 351 9.45 -10.47 4.29
N THR A 352 9.27 -10.89 5.55
CA THR A 352 9.46 -12.27 5.98
C THR A 352 8.14 -12.84 6.50
N VAL A 353 7.63 -13.87 5.83
CA VAL A 353 6.47 -14.65 6.25
C VAL A 353 6.99 -16.03 6.64
N THR A 354 7.00 -16.32 7.94
CA THR A 354 7.63 -17.54 8.46
C THR A 354 6.82 -18.80 8.15
N ALA A 355 7.40 -19.97 8.40
CA ALA A 355 6.71 -21.25 8.19
C ALA A 355 5.48 -21.46 9.09
N ALA A 356 5.42 -20.80 10.25
CA ALA A 356 4.26 -20.84 11.13
C ALA A 356 3.12 -19.92 10.67
N ALA A 357 3.41 -18.99 9.76
CA ALA A 357 2.47 -17.95 9.37
C ALA A 357 1.45 -18.42 8.35
N VAL A 358 0.25 -17.83 8.44
CA VAL A 358 -0.87 -18.10 7.53
C VAL A 358 -1.36 -16.80 6.92
N LEU A 359 -1.30 -16.67 5.60
CA LEU A 359 -1.96 -15.59 4.86
C LEU A 359 -3.15 -16.18 4.12
N SER A 360 -4.37 -15.79 4.47
CA SER A 360 -5.59 -16.37 3.93
C SER A 360 -6.48 -15.29 3.32
N ALA A 361 -6.79 -15.43 2.03
CA ALA A 361 -7.76 -14.61 1.32
C ALA A 361 -8.68 -15.54 0.50
N LYS A 362 -9.47 -16.36 1.18
CA LYS A 362 -10.35 -17.36 0.56
C LYS A 362 -11.66 -16.74 0.09
N GLY A 363 -12.17 -17.30 -1.00
CA GLY A 363 -13.57 -17.15 -1.39
C GLY A 363 -14.52 -17.97 -0.52
N GLY A 364 -15.80 -17.63 -0.59
CA GLY A 364 -16.86 -18.17 0.26
C GLY A 364 -17.66 -19.19 -0.51
N ASN A 365 -18.23 -20.16 0.19
CA ASN A 365 -19.00 -21.22 -0.42
C ASN A 365 -20.36 -20.71 -0.89
N GLY A 366 -20.85 -21.25 -2.01
CA GLY A 366 -22.22 -21.08 -2.43
C GLY A 366 -23.18 -21.91 -1.57
N ALA A 367 -24.45 -21.50 -1.53
CA ALA A 367 -25.49 -22.24 -0.81
C ALA A 367 -26.08 -23.34 -1.70
N ASN A 368 -26.60 -24.40 -1.10
CA ASN A 368 -27.31 -25.45 -1.83
C ASN A 368 -28.65 -24.94 -2.39
N GLY A 369 -29.18 -25.57 -3.42
CA GLY A 369 -30.55 -25.36 -3.86
C GLY A 369 -31.53 -26.15 -2.99
N VAL A 370 -32.73 -25.62 -2.76
CA VAL A 370 -33.83 -26.30 -2.05
C VAL A 370 -35.03 -26.48 -2.97
N ARG A 371 -35.67 -27.65 -2.86
CA ARG A 371 -36.88 -28.02 -3.60
C ARG A 371 -37.82 -28.80 -2.69
N GLN A 372 -39.12 -28.57 -2.85
CA GLN A 372 -40.18 -29.39 -2.27
C GLN A 372 -41.39 -29.41 -3.21
N ASN A 373 -41.99 -30.58 -3.47
CA ASN A 373 -43.22 -30.77 -4.29
C ASN A 373 -43.27 -30.16 -5.70
N PHE A 374 -42.19 -29.52 -6.16
CA PHE A 374 -42.07 -29.01 -7.53
C PHE A 374 -41.58 -30.12 -8.45
N SER A 375 -41.86 -30.08 -9.76
CA SER A 375 -41.42 -31.11 -10.71
C SER A 375 -40.00 -30.88 -11.26
N SER A 376 -39.55 -29.62 -11.38
CA SER A 376 -38.19 -29.24 -11.77
C SER A 376 -37.21 -29.19 -10.59
N GLY A 377 -35.91 -29.37 -10.87
CA GLY A 377 -34.84 -29.23 -9.87
C GLY A 377 -34.46 -27.77 -9.55
N SER A 378 -33.81 -27.56 -8.41
CA SER A 378 -33.28 -26.26 -7.98
C SER A 378 -31.75 -26.27 -8.02
N GLY A 379 -31.14 -25.28 -8.66
CA GLY A 379 -29.69 -25.20 -8.77
C GLY A 379 -29.00 -24.73 -7.49
N GLY A 380 -27.76 -25.17 -7.28
CA GLY A 380 -26.89 -24.64 -6.23
C GLY A 380 -26.27 -23.30 -6.61
N GLY A 381 -25.89 -22.50 -5.61
CA GLY A 381 -25.18 -21.24 -5.83
C GLY A 381 -23.69 -21.46 -6.05
N ALA A 382 -23.03 -20.64 -6.86
CA ALA A 382 -21.60 -20.78 -7.13
C ALA A 382 -20.73 -20.30 -5.94
N GLY A 383 -19.53 -20.89 -5.79
CA GLY A 383 -18.53 -20.42 -4.85
C GLY A 383 -17.88 -19.12 -5.33
N GLY A 384 -17.52 -18.23 -4.40
CA GLY A 384 -16.79 -17.00 -4.73
C GLY A 384 -15.30 -17.26 -4.98
N GLY A 385 -14.65 -16.48 -5.85
CA GLY A 385 -13.22 -16.65 -6.11
C GLY A 385 -12.32 -16.27 -4.93
N GLY A 386 -11.08 -16.78 -4.93
CA GLY A 386 -10.04 -16.37 -3.99
C GLY A 386 -9.63 -14.91 -4.18
N GLY A 387 -9.04 -14.34 -3.13
CA GLY A 387 -8.55 -12.98 -3.08
C GLY A 387 -7.06 -12.86 -3.44
N TYR A 388 -6.43 -11.79 -2.97
CA TYR A 388 -5.07 -11.44 -3.38
C TYR A 388 -4.15 -11.33 -2.18
N VAL A 389 -2.93 -11.85 -2.33
CA VAL A 389 -1.81 -11.56 -1.45
C VAL A 389 -0.74 -10.89 -2.31
N VAL A 390 -0.44 -9.63 -2.02
CA VAL A 390 0.57 -8.83 -2.72
C VAL A 390 1.71 -8.53 -1.75
N LEU A 391 2.90 -9.00 -2.07
CA LEU A 391 4.12 -8.76 -1.30
C LEU A 391 5.08 -7.95 -2.16
N GLN A 392 5.34 -6.71 -1.74
CA GLN A 392 6.16 -5.78 -2.49
C GLN A 392 7.35 -5.31 -1.63
N SER A 393 8.55 -5.78 -1.95
CA SER A 393 9.76 -5.48 -1.19
C SER A 393 11.03 -5.88 -1.96
N PRO A 394 12.19 -5.25 -1.72
CA PRO A 394 13.45 -5.70 -2.33
C PRO A 394 13.72 -7.18 -2.07
N ASN A 395 13.43 -7.64 -0.83
CA ASN A 395 13.62 -9.03 -0.41
C ASN A 395 12.33 -9.59 0.18
N THR A 396 11.77 -10.64 -0.42
CA THR A 396 10.60 -11.34 0.12
C THR A 396 10.93 -12.81 0.38
N ASN A 397 10.69 -13.28 1.61
CA ASN A 397 10.83 -14.68 1.99
C ASN A 397 9.48 -15.22 2.49
N THR A 398 8.97 -16.24 1.82
CA THR A 398 7.73 -16.96 2.17
C THR A 398 7.98 -18.46 2.34
N THR A 399 9.24 -18.90 2.48
CA THR A 399 9.59 -20.32 2.54
C THR A 399 8.90 -20.98 3.73
N GLY A 400 8.07 -21.98 3.43
CA GLY A 400 7.30 -22.75 4.41
C GLY A 400 6.00 -22.09 4.88
N ALA A 401 5.73 -20.84 4.51
CA ALA A 401 4.49 -20.16 4.89
C ALA A 401 3.27 -20.79 4.21
N THR A 402 2.12 -20.79 4.90
CA THR A 402 0.85 -21.21 4.30
C THR A 402 0.15 -20.01 3.68
N ILE A 403 0.06 -19.96 2.35
CA ILE A 403 -0.66 -18.90 1.62
C ILE A 403 -1.91 -19.50 0.98
N ASN A 404 -3.08 -19.22 1.57
CA ASN A 404 -4.34 -19.81 1.19
C ASN A 404 -5.22 -18.87 0.36
N LEU A 405 -5.25 -19.13 -0.94
CA LEU A 405 -5.93 -18.30 -1.93
C LEU A 405 -7.03 -19.10 -2.66
N THR A 406 -7.59 -20.13 -2.03
CA THR A 406 -8.60 -20.96 -2.69
C THR A 406 -9.91 -20.19 -2.89
N GLY A 407 -10.58 -20.43 -4.01
CA GLY A 407 -12.01 -20.08 -4.13
C GLY A 407 -12.86 -20.94 -3.19
N GLY A 408 -14.12 -20.54 -3.02
CA GLY A 408 -15.13 -21.30 -2.31
C GLY A 408 -15.69 -22.44 -3.15
N THR A 409 -16.28 -23.43 -2.49
CA THR A 409 -16.98 -24.52 -3.16
C THR A 409 -18.36 -24.07 -3.63
N GLY A 410 -18.83 -24.59 -4.76
CA GLY A 410 -20.22 -24.42 -5.14
C GLY A 410 -21.18 -25.21 -4.24
N GLY A 411 -22.44 -24.77 -4.20
CA GLY A 411 -23.52 -25.50 -3.55
C GLY A 411 -24.06 -26.62 -4.44
N THR A 412 -24.68 -27.62 -3.81
CA THR A 412 -25.28 -28.77 -4.50
C THR A 412 -26.66 -28.44 -5.06
N ALA A 413 -27.00 -28.94 -6.25
CA ALA A 413 -28.36 -28.89 -6.78
C ALA A 413 -29.31 -29.85 -6.02
N SER A 414 -30.61 -29.65 -6.17
CA SER A 414 -31.66 -30.54 -5.65
C SER A 414 -32.63 -30.98 -6.76
N GLY A 415 -32.78 -32.30 -6.95
CA GLY A 415 -33.71 -32.94 -7.90
C GLY A 415 -33.16 -33.24 -9.30
N THR A 416 -33.80 -34.16 -10.04
CA THR A 416 -33.41 -34.62 -11.38
C THR A 416 -34.55 -34.55 -12.41
N PRO A 417 -34.33 -34.07 -13.65
CA PRO A 417 -33.19 -33.24 -14.04
C PRO A 417 -33.33 -31.84 -13.41
N PRO A 418 -32.23 -31.09 -13.25
CA PRO A 418 -32.27 -29.70 -12.84
C PRO A 418 -32.85 -28.85 -13.99
N GLY A 419 -34.18 -28.92 -14.14
CA GLY A 419 -34.93 -28.35 -15.26
C GLY A 419 -35.05 -26.84 -15.25
N VAL A 420 -34.66 -26.18 -14.17
CA VAL A 420 -34.39 -24.75 -14.15
C VAL A 420 -32.91 -24.62 -13.84
N SER A 421 -32.12 -24.20 -14.83
CA SER A 421 -30.77 -23.67 -14.59
C SER A 421 -30.87 -22.65 -13.45
N ALA A 422 -29.80 -22.43 -12.68
CA ALA A 422 -29.73 -21.52 -11.51
C ALA A 422 -30.01 -20.00 -11.81
N SER A 423 -30.72 -19.75 -12.91
CA SER A 423 -30.98 -18.56 -13.70
C SER A 423 -31.88 -17.50 -13.09
N LEU A 424 -32.27 -17.61 -11.82
CA LEU A 424 -32.87 -16.48 -11.10
C LEU A 424 -31.98 -16.16 -9.88
N GLY A 425 -30.82 -15.55 -10.13
CA GLY A 425 -30.01 -14.88 -9.10
C GLY A 425 -28.81 -15.63 -8.49
N GLY A 426 -28.75 -16.96 -8.55
CA GLY A 426 -27.76 -17.75 -7.78
C GLY A 426 -26.45 -18.14 -8.49
N THR A 427 -26.39 -18.02 -9.81
CA THR A 427 -25.31 -18.59 -10.66
C THR A 427 -23.93 -17.98 -10.47
N PHE A 428 -23.83 -16.81 -9.85
CA PHE A 428 -22.58 -16.06 -9.78
C PHE A 428 -22.12 -15.94 -8.33
N GLY A 429 -20.97 -16.55 -8.04
CA GLY A 429 -20.18 -16.19 -6.87
C GLY A 429 -19.59 -14.79 -7.07
N GLY A 430 -18.98 -14.23 -6.03
CA GLY A 430 -18.07 -13.09 -6.20
C GLY A 430 -17.01 -13.42 -7.25
N GLN A 431 -16.33 -12.39 -7.76
CA GLN A 431 -15.35 -12.45 -8.86
C GLN A 431 -14.65 -13.80 -9.04
N SER A 432 -14.63 -14.29 -10.28
CA SER A 432 -14.08 -15.60 -10.68
C SER A 432 -14.88 -16.82 -10.20
N GLY A 433 -16.07 -16.64 -9.62
CA GLY A 433 -17.05 -17.70 -9.39
C GLY A 433 -17.95 -17.90 -10.60
N THR A 434 -17.74 -18.98 -11.36
CA THR A 434 -18.58 -19.33 -12.52
C THR A 434 -19.37 -20.59 -12.22
N ALA A 435 -20.70 -20.57 -12.36
CA ALA A 435 -21.48 -21.80 -12.46
C ALA A 435 -21.22 -22.49 -13.81
N THR A 436 -20.71 -23.72 -13.78
CA THR A 436 -20.46 -24.54 -14.99
C THR A 436 -21.62 -25.47 -15.32
N ASP A 437 -22.54 -25.69 -14.39
CA ASP A 437 -23.78 -26.45 -14.59
C ASP A 437 -24.82 -26.10 -13.51
N SER A 438 -25.82 -26.95 -13.35
CA SER A 438 -26.90 -26.82 -12.37
C SER A 438 -26.45 -27.01 -10.92
N ASN A 439 -25.29 -27.62 -10.70
CA ASN A 439 -24.55 -27.55 -9.45
C ASN A 439 -23.71 -26.27 -9.49
N GLY A 440 -23.73 -25.49 -8.41
CA GLY A 440 -22.93 -24.27 -8.35
C GLY A 440 -21.48 -24.58 -8.68
N GLY A 441 -20.85 -23.78 -9.54
CA GLY A 441 -19.45 -24.00 -9.87
C GLY A 441 -18.54 -23.50 -8.76
N ASN A 442 -17.33 -24.05 -8.68
CA ASN A 442 -16.33 -23.62 -7.71
C ASN A 442 -15.76 -22.25 -8.09
N GLY A 443 -15.36 -21.47 -7.07
CA GLY A 443 -14.65 -20.23 -7.26
C GLY A 443 -13.24 -20.48 -7.81
N GLY A 444 -12.80 -19.62 -8.73
CA GLY A 444 -11.41 -19.58 -9.18
C GLY A 444 -10.44 -19.31 -8.02
N SER A 445 -9.21 -19.77 -8.14
CA SER A 445 -8.16 -19.44 -7.17
C SER A 445 -7.78 -17.95 -7.27
N GLY A 446 -7.41 -17.40 -6.13
CA GLY A 446 -6.80 -16.08 -6.00
C GLY A 446 -5.35 -16.06 -6.48
N GLN A 447 -4.66 -14.94 -6.25
CA GLN A 447 -3.31 -14.72 -6.75
C GLN A 447 -2.33 -14.28 -5.66
N LEU A 448 -1.14 -14.91 -5.68
CA LEU A 448 0.03 -14.44 -4.96
C LEU A 448 0.88 -13.63 -5.92
N ILE A 449 1.16 -12.39 -5.56
CA ILE A 449 1.93 -11.46 -6.38
C ILE A 449 3.16 -11.05 -5.59
N LEU A 450 4.33 -11.36 -6.14
CA LEU A 450 5.62 -10.99 -5.58
C LEU A 450 6.23 -9.91 -6.47
N GLN A 451 6.47 -8.73 -5.91
CA GLN A 451 7.08 -7.60 -6.62
C GLN A 451 8.34 -7.16 -5.91
N SER A 452 9.49 -7.42 -6.53
CA SER A 452 10.75 -6.83 -6.09
C SER A 452 10.96 -5.48 -6.75
N PHE A 453 11.49 -4.53 -5.99
CA PHE A 453 11.94 -3.24 -6.50
C PHE A 453 13.31 -2.94 -5.93
N LEU A 454 14.11 -2.19 -6.68
CA LEU A 454 15.37 -1.68 -6.18
C LEU A 454 15.06 -0.47 -5.28
N PRO A 455 15.51 -0.44 -4.01
CA PRO A 455 15.42 0.75 -3.21
C PRO A 455 16.28 1.83 -3.88
N ILE A 456 15.66 2.98 -4.21
CA ILE A 456 16.34 4.14 -4.81
C ILE A 456 17.06 4.92 -3.72
#